data_AF-A0A5N9DUG8-F1
#
_entry.id   AF-A0A5N9DUG8-F1
#
_cell.length_a   1.000
_cell.length_b   1.000
_cell.length_c   1.000
_cell.angle_alpha   90.00
_cell.angle_beta   90.00
_cell.angle_gamma   90.00
#
_symmetry.space_group_name_H-M   'P 1'
#
loop_
_entity.id
_entity.type
_entity.pdbx_description
1 polymer ?
#
loop_
_entity_poly.entity_id
_entity_poly.type
_entity_poly.pdbx_seq_one_letter_code
_entity_poly.pdbx_strand_id
1 'polypeptide(L)'
;MVSFADAIRNAFTGYATFSGRSTRAEYWWFFLFNVIVGLAAGIIDGVIFGAGQQVLQTLIWLALLIPNIAIAVRRSHDIGKSGWWVLWQFFAWLLFVIPGLIMWLYLRTRPGDIGPNQYGPDPRGDSQEYTDSGEISEATENIQSDQVSCPICNIENKSDSKFCKQCGASLENAASG
;
A
#
# COMPACT_ATOMS: atom_id res chain seq x y z
N MET A 1 4.67 2.49 12.75
CA MET A 1 5.43 1.60 11.84
C MET A 1 4.55 0.41 11.49
N VAL A 2 4.53 -0.05 10.22
CA VAL A 2 3.66 -1.16 9.77
C VAL A 2 4.34 -2.50 10.07
N SER A 3 3.66 -3.38 10.82
CA SER A 3 4.15 -4.75 11.05
C SER A 3 3.88 -5.67 9.85
N PHE A 4 4.51 -6.85 9.84
CA PHE A 4 4.28 -7.86 8.80
C PHE A 4 2.80 -8.27 8.72
N ALA A 5 2.15 -8.51 9.87
CA ALA A 5 0.74 -8.89 9.93
C ALA A 5 -0.18 -7.76 9.45
N ASP A 6 0.14 -6.50 9.81
CA ASP A 6 -0.62 -5.34 9.36
C ASP A 6 -0.54 -5.18 7.84
N ALA A 7 0.64 -5.41 7.24
CA ALA A 7 0.80 -5.32 5.79
C ALA A 7 -0.07 -6.34 5.05
N ILE A 8 -0.14 -7.57 5.55
CA ILE A 8 -0.99 -8.62 4.99
C ILE A 8 -2.47 -8.23 5.14
N ARG A 9 -2.88 -7.82 6.35
CA ARG A 9 -4.26 -7.38 6.61
C ARG A 9 -4.65 -6.23 5.68
N ASN A 10 -3.79 -5.22 5.55
CA ASN A 10 -4.05 -4.05 4.71
C ASN A 10 -4.17 -4.42 3.23
N ALA A 11 -3.31 -5.34 2.75
CA ALA A 11 -3.38 -5.86 1.39
C ALA A 11 -4.73 -6.51 1.08
N PHE A 12 -5.22 -7.36 1.98
CA PHE A 12 -6.48 -8.08 1.79
C PHE A 12 -7.71 -7.22 2.08
N THR A 13 -7.65 -6.26 3.01
CA THR A 13 -8.76 -5.30 3.21
C THR A 13 -8.90 -4.33 2.04
N GLY A 14 -7.79 -3.89 1.45
CA GLY A 14 -7.74 -3.04 0.26
C GLY A 14 -7.50 -3.84 -1.02
N TYR A 15 -8.07 -5.05 -1.12
CA TYR A 15 -7.75 -6.04 -2.15
C TYR A 15 -7.80 -5.46 -3.57
N ALA A 16 -8.89 -4.77 -3.90
CA ALA A 16 -9.09 -4.10 -5.20
C ALA A 16 -9.16 -2.57 -5.06
N THR A 17 -8.54 -2.02 -4.01
CA THR A 17 -8.55 -0.58 -3.74
C THR A 17 -7.27 0.06 -4.25
N PHE A 18 -7.39 0.81 -5.35
CA PHE A 18 -6.29 1.50 -6.01
C PHE A 18 -6.08 2.95 -5.53
N SER A 19 -6.97 3.46 -4.68
CA SER A 19 -6.89 4.79 -4.07
C SER A 19 -6.11 4.77 -2.75
N GLY A 20 -5.72 5.95 -2.27
CA GLY A 20 -4.92 6.08 -1.06
C GLY A 20 -3.43 5.88 -1.30
N ARG A 21 -2.70 5.71 -0.19
CA ARG A 21 -1.24 5.65 -0.14
C ARG A 21 -0.79 4.44 0.69
N SER A 22 0.33 3.85 0.29
CA SER A 22 0.97 2.76 1.03
C SER A 22 2.43 3.07 1.31
N THR A 23 2.88 2.75 2.52
CA THR A 23 4.27 2.98 2.93
C THR A 23 5.22 2.00 2.27
N ARG A 24 6.53 2.32 2.28
CA ARG A 24 7.59 1.37 1.88
C ARG A 24 7.51 0.05 2.65
N ALA A 25 7.25 0.10 3.96
CA ALA A 25 7.24 -1.08 4.82
C ALA A 25 6.08 -2.01 4.44
N GLU A 26 4.89 -1.45 4.20
CA GLU A 26 3.73 -2.22 3.74
C GLU A 26 4.01 -2.94 2.40
N TYR A 27 4.62 -2.24 1.44
CA TYR A 27 5.00 -2.84 0.15
C TYR A 27 5.99 -4.00 0.32
N TRP A 28 7.08 -3.78 1.07
CA TRP A 28 8.14 -4.78 1.20
C TRP A 28 7.74 -5.98 2.07
N TRP A 29 6.91 -5.77 3.10
CA TRP A 29 6.35 -6.88 3.87
C TRP A 29 5.39 -7.72 3.04
N PHE A 30 4.55 -7.10 2.22
CA PHE A 30 3.69 -7.84 1.31
C PHE A 30 4.49 -8.57 0.22
N PHE A 31 5.55 -7.95 -0.29
CA PHE A 31 6.48 -8.64 -1.20
C PHE A 31 7.11 -9.88 -0.55
N LEU A 32 7.59 -9.75 0.69
CA LEU A 32 8.12 -10.89 1.45
C LEU A 32 7.07 -12.00 1.65
N PHE A 33 5.83 -11.63 1.97
CA PHE A 33 4.72 -12.58 2.05
C PHE A 33 4.51 -13.35 0.73
N ASN A 34 4.52 -12.65 -0.42
CA ASN A 34 4.40 -13.31 -1.73
C ASN A 34 5.55 -14.30 -1.99
N VAL A 35 6.79 -13.94 -1.61
CA VAL A 35 7.95 -14.84 -1.74
C VAL A 35 7.77 -16.09 -0.89
N ILE A 36 7.37 -15.95 0.38
CA ILE A 36 7.17 -17.08 1.30
C ILE A 36 6.06 -18.01 0.79
N VAL A 37 4.90 -17.44 0.43
CA VAL A 37 3.76 -18.22 -0.08
C VAL A 37 4.12 -18.91 -1.40
N GLY A 38 4.84 -18.23 -2.30
CA GLY A 38 5.29 -18.81 -3.57
C GLY A 38 6.25 -19.99 -3.38
N LEU A 39 7.19 -19.90 -2.43
CA LEU A 39 8.10 -21.00 -2.10
C LEU A 39 7.35 -22.18 -1.48
N ALA A 40 6.45 -21.91 -0.52
CA ALA A 40 5.63 -22.95 0.10
C ALA A 40 4.74 -23.66 -0.95
N ALA A 41 4.11 -22.91 -1.85
CA ALA A 41 3.29 -23.47 -2.91
C ALA A 41 4.08 -24.38 -3.86
N GLY A 42 5.29 -23.96 -4.27
CA GLY A 42 6.14 -24.78 -5.13
C GLY A 42 6.61 -26.09 -4.49
N ILE A 43 6.91 -26.07 -3.18
CA ILE A 43 7.23 -27.30 -2.43
C ILE A 43 6.01 -28.23 -2.38
N ILE A 44 4.83 -27.69 -2.06
CA ILE A 44 3.59 -28.46 -1.99
C ILE A 44 3.24 -29.07 -3.35
N ASP A 45 3.37 -28.29 -4.44
CA ASP A 45 3.13 -28.78 -5.79
C ASP A 45 4.06 -29.96 -6.13
N GLY A 46 5.36 -29.82 -5.81
CA GLY A 46 6.33 -30.89 -6.02
C GLY A 46 6.04 -32.18 -5.24
N VAL A 47 5.49 -32.06 -4.03
CA VAL A 47 5.17 -33.20 -3.16
C VAL A 47 3.84 -33.87 -3.54
N ILE A 48 2.80 -33.10 -3.84
CA ILE A 48 1.43 -33.61 -4.05
C ILE A 48 1.19 -33.98 -5.51
N PHE A 49 1.59 -33.11 -6.44
CA PHE A 49 1.29 -33.25 -7.87
C PHE A 49 2.49 -33.76 -8.69
N GLY A 50 3.69 -33.70 -8.10
CA GLY A 50 4.94 -34.18 -8.69
C GLY A 50 5.85 -33.04 -9.18
N ALA A 51 7.13 -33.36 -9.30
CA ALA A 51 8.16 -32.37 -9.69
C ALA A 51 7.84 -31.73 -11.05
N GLY A 52 7.82 -30.39 -11.08
CA GLY A 52 7.54 -29.59 -12.28
C GLY A 52 6.08 -29.16 -12.44
N GLN A 53 5.16 -29.69 -11.63
CA GLN A 53 3.79 -29.17 -11.56
C GLN A 53 3.78 -27.83 -10.81
N GLN A 54 2.89 -26.92 -11.23
CA GLN A 54 2.76 -25.57 -10.67
C GLN A 54 1.28 -25.18 -10.49
N VAL A 55 0.42 -26.17 -10.18
CA VAL A 55 -1.03 -25.96 -10.14
C VAL A 55 -1.40 -25.00 -9.00
N LEU A 56 -0.97 -25.30 -7.78
CA LEU A 56 -1.24 -24.47 -6.61
C LEU A 56 -0.54 -23.11 -6.73
N GLN A 57 0.70 -23.10 -7.17
CA GLN A 57 1.47 -21.88 -7.37
C GLN A 57 0.79 -20.94 -8.38
N THR A 58 0.24 -21.47 -9.48
CA THR A 58 -0.49 -20.68 -10.49
C THR A 58 -1.77 -20.08 -9.91
N LEU A 59 -2.55 -20.87 -9.16
CA LEU A 59 -3.79 -20.39 -8.54
C LEU A 59 -3.54 -19.27 -7.53
N ILE A 60 -2.50 -19.42 -6.71
CA ILE A 60 -2.09 -18.40 -5.74
C ILE A 60 -1.65 -17.12 -6.47
N TRP A 61 -0.85 -17.23 -7.53
CA TRP A 61 -0.42 -16.07 -8.31
C TRP A 61 -1.60 -15.30 -8.91
N LEU A 62 -2.62 -16.01 -9.41
CA LEU A 62 -3.85 -15.39 -9.91
C LEU A 62 -4.63 -14.70 -8.81
N ALA A 63 -4.76 -15.33 -7.63
CA ALA A 63 -5.44 -14.72 -6.48
C ALA A 63 -4.68 -13.51 -5.93
N LEU A 64 -3.35 -13.51 -5.95
CA LEU A 64 -2.54 -12.40 -5.47
C LEU A 64 -2.28 -11.32 -6.52
N LEU A 65 -2.67 -11.54 -7.79
CA LEU A 65 -2.44 -10.59 -8.88
C LEU A 65 -3.02 -9.21 -8.58
N ILE A 66 -4.30 -9.16 -8.19
CA ILE A 66 -5.03 -7.92 -7.92
C ILE A 66 -4.41 -7.15 -6.73
N PRO A 67 -4.21 -7.76 -5.53
CA PRO A 67 -3.63 -7.03 -4.40
C PRO A 67 -2.18 -6.59 -4.65
N ASN A 68 -1.39 -7.34 -5.43
CA ASN A 68 -0.05 -6.91 -5.86
C ASN A 68 -0.10 -5.62 -6.68
N ILE A 69 -1.03 -5.53 -7.64
CA ILE A 69 -1.21 -4.31 -8.44
C ILE A 69 -1.76 -3.17 -7.56
N ALA A 70 -2.73 -3.45 -6.68
CA ALA A 70 -3.34 -2.45 -5.82
C ALA A 70 -2.30 -1.77 -4.90
N ILE A 71 -1.49 -2.54 -4.18
CA ILE A 71 -0.42 -1.98 -3.33
C ILE A 71 0.64 -1.29 -4.20
N ALA A 72 0.98 -1.83 -5.37
CA ALA A 72 1.91 -1.18 -6.28
C ALA A 72 1.43 0.21 -6.72
N VAL A 73 0.14 0.38 -7.00
CA VAL A 73 -0.47 1.67 -7.35
C VAL A 73 -0.48 2.62 -6.15
N ARG A 74 -0.96 2.17 -4.98
CA ARG A 74 -0.96 2.96 -3.73
C ARG A 74 0.45 3.41 -3.34
N ARG A 75 1.45 2.59 -3.62
CA ARG A 75 2.85 2.92 -3.40
C ARG A 75 3.37 3.98 -4.36
N SER A 76 2.94 3.96 -5.62
CA SER A 76 3.25 5.01 -6.60
C SER A 76 2.58 6.33 -6.24
N HIS A 77 1.35 6.30 -5.71
CA HIS A 77 0.67 7.47 -5.17
C HIS A 77 1.41 8.10 -3.98
N ASP A 78 2.08 7.28 -3.16
CA ASP A 78 2.88 7.77 -2.03
C ASP A 78 4.10 8.59 -2.44
N ILE A 79 4.63 8.41 -3.65
CA ILE A 79 5.72 9.23 -4.24
C ILE A 79 5.20 10.31 -5.21
N GLY A 80 3.91 10.63 -5.13
CA GLY A 80 3.27 11.65 -5.96
C GLY A 80 3.12 11.27 -7.44
N LYS A 81 3.34 10.01 -7.81
CA LYS A 81 3.20 9.50 -9.18
C LYS A 81 1.83 8.87 -9.39
N SER A 82 1.30 8.93 -10.61
CA SER A 82 0.05 8.25 -10.96
C SER A 82 0.21 6.72 -11.01
N GLY A 83 -0.88 5.98 -10.79
CA GLY A 83 -0.89 4.52 -10.90
C GLY A 83 -0.42 3.95 -12.25
N TRP A 84 -0.50 4.75 -13.32
CA TRP A 84 0.01 4.41 -14.65
C TRP A 84 1.51 4.06 -14.69
N TRP A 85 2.29 4.56 -13.73
CA TRP A 85 3.72 4.20 -13.61
C TRP A 85 3.94 2.70 -13.37
N VAL A 86 2.95 1.99 -12.81
CA VAL A 86 3.00 0.53 -12.65
C VAL A 86 2.98 -0.18 -14.00
N LEU A 87 2.21 0.32 -14.97
CA LEU A 87 2.18 -0.24 -16.32
C LEU A 87 3.48 0.04 -17.07
N TRP A 88 4.00 1.27 -16.99
CA TRP A 88 5.30 1.59 -17.58
C TRP A 88 6.41 0.69 -17.00
N GLN A 89 6.35 0.43 -15.69
CA GLN A 89 7.26 -0.50 -15.04
C GLN A 89 7.15 -1.94 -15.57
N PHE A 90 5.93 -2.41 -15.81
CA PHE A 90 5.69 -3.74 -16.37
C PHE A 90 6.31 -3.88 -17.77
N PHE A 91 6.07 -2.90 -18.66
CA PHE A 91 6.67 -2.90 -20.01
C PHE A 91 8.20 -2.75 -19.98
N ALA A 92 8.74 -1.92 -19.10
CA ALA A 92 10.19 -1.76 -18.96
C ALA A 92 10.87 -3.07 -18.54
N TRP A 93 10.26 -3.81 -17.61
CA TRP A 93 10.77 -5.13 -17.20
C TRP A 93 10.66 -6.17 -18.32
N LEU A 94 9.56 -6.16 -19.07
CA LEU A 94 9.32 -7.09 -20.18
C LEU A 94 10.30 -6.88 -21.35
N LEU A 95 10.59 -5.62 -21.72
CA LEU A 95 11.45 -5.29 -22.85
C LEU A 95 12.94 -5.23 -22.48
N PHE A 96 13.25 -4.71 -21.29
CA PHE A 96 14.62 -4.46 -20.84
C PHE A 96 14.78 -4.90 -19.38
N VAL A 97 15.04 -6.19 -19.17
CA VAL A 97 15.07 -6.80 -17.83
C VAL A 97 15.92 -6.02 -16.82
N ILE A 98 17.16 -5.67 -17.17
CA ILE A 98 18.08 -4.96 -16.27
C ILE A 98 17.61 -3.52 -15.97
N PRO A 99 17.38 -2.64 -16.97
CA PRO A 99 16.81 -1.31 -16.74
C PRO A 99 15.46 -1.33 -16.01
N GLY A 100 14.60 -2.28 -16.36
CA GLY A 100 13.31 -2.49 -15.71
C GLY A 100 13.46 -2.82 -14.23
N LEU A 101 14.39 -3.71 -13.86
CA LEU A 101 14.66 -4.04 -12.47
C LEU A 101 15.16 -2.81 -11.68
N ILE A 102 16.07 -2.03 -12.26
CA ILE A 102 16.59 -0.81 -11.62
C ILE A 102 15.46 0.20 -11.40
N MET A 103 14.61 0.43 -12.40
CA MET A 103 13.47 1.33 -12.27
C MET A 103 12.47 0.83 -11.21
N TRP A 104 12.26 -0.49 -11.12
CA TRP A 104 11.37 -1.08 -10.13
C TRP A 104 11.90 -0.81 -8.72
N LEU A 105 13.17 -1.16 -8.48
CA LEU A 105 13.82 -0.90 -7.19
C LEU A 105 13.76 0.58 -6.83
N TYR A 106 14.06 1.48 -7.77
CA TYR A 106 13.98 2.93 -7.57
C TYR A 106 12.60 3.36 -7.10
N LEU A 107 11.53 2.97 -7.80
CA LEU A 107 10.16 3.36 -7.48
C LEU A 107 9.67 2.77 -6.15
N ARG A 108 10.13 1.57 -5.76
CA ARG A 108 9.67 0.91 -4.52
C ARG A 108 10.43 1.35 -3.27
N THR A 109 11.68 1.78 -3.40
CA THR A 109 12.55 2.15 -2.27
C THR A 109 12.56 3.64 -1.94
N ARG A 110 12.23 4.52 -2.90
CA ARG A 110 12.21 5.99 -2.71
C ARG A 110 11.41 6.41 -1.47
N PRO A 111 11.81 7.39 -0.65
CA PRO A 111 10.92 7.92 0.38
C PRO A 111 9.65 8.52 -0.26
N GLY A 112 8.51 8.32 0.39
CA GLY A 112 7.24 8.95 0.02
C GLY A 112 7.18 10.42 0.40
N ASP A 113 6.29 11.16 -0.24
CA ASP A 113 6.05 12.58 -0.01
C ASP A 113 5.67 12.82 1.45
N ILE A 114 6.23 13.88 2.04
CA ILE A 114 5.96 14.28 3.43
C ILE A 114 4.68 15.09 3.45
N GLY A 115 3.76 14.75 4.36
CA GLY A 115 2.48 15.43 4.49
C GLY A 115 1.43 14.96 3.47
N PRO A 116 0.27 15.65 3.39
CA PRO A 116 -0.81 15.27 2.50
C PRO A 116 -0.44 15.50 1.03
N ASN A 117 -0.89 14.60 0.16
CA ASN A 117 -0.84 14.80 -1.29
C ASN A 117 -2.22 14.55 -1.91
N GLN A 118 -2.34 14.70 -3.22
CA GLN A 118 -3.64 14.52 -3.93
C GLN A 118 -4.28 13.13 -3.75
N TYR A 119 -3.53 12.14 -3.29
CA TYR A 119 -3.98 10.76 -3.07
C TYR A 119 -4.29 10.45 -1.59
N GLY A 120 -4.15 11.42 -0.69
CA GLY A 120 -4.53 11.29 0.72
C GLY A 120 -3.46 11.74 1.73
N PRO A 121 -3.77 11.62 3.02
CA PRO A 121 -2.86 11.99 4.11
C PRO A 121 -1.63 11.08 4.16
N ASP A 122 -0.56 11.53 4.83
CA ASP A 122 0.66 10.72 4.99
C ASP A 122 0.36 9.46 5.82
N PRO A 123 0.57 8.24 5.28
CA PRO A 123 0.29 7.00 5.99
C PRO A 123 1.24 6.74 7.18
N ARG A 124 2.29 7.54 7.37
CA ARG A 124 3.21 7.42 8.52
C ARG A 124 2.65 8.04 9.80
N GLY A 125 1.55 8.79 9.73
CA GLY A 125 1.09 9.63 10.83
C GLY A 125 1.93 10.91 10.90
N ASP A 126 1.29 12.00 11.32
CA ASP A 126 1.79 13.38 11.20
C ASP A 126 3.29 13.52 11.51
N SER A 127 4.08 13.81 10.47
CA SER A 127 5.23 14.68 10.70
C SER A 127 4.64 16.07 10.84
N GLN A 128 4.45 16.44 12.10
CA GLN A 128 4.60 17.78 12.67
C GLN A 128 4.19 18.89 11.70
N GLU A 129 3.11 19.58 12.04
CA GLU A 129 2.92 20.99 11.73
C GLU A 129 4.30 21.69 11.73
N TYR A 130 4.86 21.93 10.54
CA TYR A 130 6.11 22.68 10.41
C TYR A 130 5.70 24.14 10.64
N THR A 131 5.59 24.52 11.91
CA THR A 131 5.61 25.93 12.28
C THR A 131 7.06 26.36 12.13
N ASP A 132 7.31 27.29 11.19
CA ASP A 132 8.61 27.93 10.93
C ASP A 132 9.13 28.78 12.12
N SER A 133 8.50 28.65 13.28
CA SER A 133 8.81 29.33 14.52
C SER A 133 8.94 28.26 15.60
N GLY A 134 10.14 28.11 16.17
CA GLY A 134 10.45 27.16 17.24
C GLY A 134 9.74 27.47 18.56
N GLU A 135 8.42 27.33 18.58
CA GLU A 135 7.60 27.28 19.79
C GLU A 135 6.91 25.92 19.84
N ILE A 136 7.21 25.18 20.91
CA ILE A 136 6.43 24.01 21.31
C ILE A 136 5.07 24.57 21.74
N SER A 137 4.09 24.56 20.85
CA SER A 137 2.71 24.80 21.26
C SER A 137 2.17 23.52 21.88
N GLU A 138 2.22 23.49 23.21
CA GLU A 138 1.19 22.87 24.03
C GLU A 138 -0.17 23.45 23.62
N ALA A 139 -0.74 22.92 22.54
CA ALA A 139 -2.10 23.20 22.11
C ALA A 139 -2.76 21.91 21.60
N THR A 140 -2.55 20.81 22.33
CA THR A 140 -3.36 19.60 22.19
C THR A 140 -4.35 19.53 23.33
N GLU A 141 -5.24 20.51 23.38
CA GLU A 141 -6.52 20.31 24.07
C GLU A 141 -7.60 21.06 23.28
N ASN A 142 -8.58 20.29 22.80
CA ASN A 142 -9.88 20.79 22.34
C ASN A 142 -10.04 21.27 20.88
N ILE A 143 -9.46 20.55 19.91
CA ILE A 143 -10.16 20.42 18.61
C ILE A 143 -10.84 19.07 18.64
N GLN A 144 -12.15 19.08 18.87
CA GLN A 144 -13.06 18.00 18.52
C GLN A 144 -12.94 17.80 17.00
N SER A 145 -11.87 17.17 16.55
CA SER A 145 -11.69 16.86 15.14
C SER A 145 -12.79 15.86 14.82
N ASP A 146 -13.76 16.24 14.01
CA ASP A 146 -14.72 15.31 13.48
C ASP A 146 -13.92 14.13 12.89
N GLN A 147 -14.01 12.95 13.50
CA GLN A 147 -13.35 11.74 13.02
C GLN A 147 -14.39 10.91 12.29
N VAL A 148 -14.05 10.43 11.10
CA VAL A 148 -14.89 9.53 10.31
C VAL A 148 -14.32 8.12 10.34
N SER A 149 -15.18 7.14 10.65
CA SER A 149 -14.81 5.73 10.65
C SER A 149 -14.87 5.17 9.23
N CYS A 150 -13.82 4.45 8.82
CA CYS A 150 -13.80 3.83 7.49
C CYS A 150 -14.78 2.65 7.42
N PRO A 151 -15.65 2.56 6.40
CA PRO A 151 -16.64 1.49 6.28
C PRO A 151 -16.03 0.10 5.98
N ILE A 152 -14.78 0.04 5.51
CA ILE A 152 -14.11 -1.21 5.14
C ILE A 152 -13.28 -1.77 6.30
N CYS A 153 -12.46 -0.92 6.93
CA CYS A 153 -11.51 -1.37 7.95
C CYS A 153 -11.81 -0.87 9.37
N ASN A 154 -12.86 -0.07 9.54
CA ASN A 154 -13.33 0.47 10.81
C ASN A 154 -12.25 1.25 11.60
N ILE A 155 -11.38 1.95 10.88
CA ILE A 155 -10.34 2.81 11.46
C ILE A 155 -10.75 4.26 11.33
N GLU A 156 -10.46 5.03 12.37
CA GLU A 156 -10.71 6.46 12.44
C GLU A 156 -9.74 7.25 11.57
N ASN A 157 -10.30 8.19 10.81
CA ASN A 157 -9.58 9.12 9.95
C ASN A 157 -10.11 10.54 10.20
N LYS A 158 -9.29 11.56 9.91
CA LYS A 158 -9.74 12.96 9.95
C LYS A 158 -10.91 13.15 8.97
N SER A 159 -11.96 13.89 9.36
CA SER A 159 -13.18 14.10 8.54
C SER A 159 -12.91 14.73 7.17
N ASP A 160 -11.84 15.51 7.06
CA ASP A 160 -11.40 16.17 5.83
C ASP A 160 -10.72 15.20 4.83
N SER A 161 -10.38 13.99 5.27
CA SER A 161 -9.63 13.03 4.47
C SER A 161 -10.53 12.33 3.46
N LYS A 162 -10.20 12.45 2.16
CA LYS A 162 -10.92 11.77 1.07
C LYS A 162 -10.78 10.24 1.10
N PHE A 163 -9.64 9.75 1.57
CA PHE A 163 -9.29 8.32 1.55
C PHE A 163 -8.80 7.84 2.91
N CYS A 164 -9.10 6.59 3.22
CA CYS A 164 -8.62 5.93 4.44
C CYS A 164 -7.10 5.76 4.44
N LYS A 165 -6.46 6.12 5.56
CA LYS A 165 -5.01 6.01 5.74
C LYS A 165 -4.47 4.57 5.74
N GLN A 166 -5.33 3.58 5.96
CA GLN A 166 -4.93 2.16 6.09
C GLN A 166 -5.32 1.31 4.89
N CYS A 167 -6.60 1.30 4.49
CA CYS A 167 -7.07 0.47 3.38
C CYS A 167 -7.19 1.22 2.05
N GLY A 168 -7.08 2.56 2.06
CA GLY A 168 -7.22 3.40 0.86
C GLY A 168 -8.65 3.60 0.38
N ALA A 169 -9.67 3.07 1.07
CA ALA A 169 -11.07 3.23 0.70
C ALA A 169 -11.52 4.69 0.68
N SER A 170 -12.45 5.06 -0.19
CA SER A 170 -13.06 6.40 -0.17
C SER A 170 -13.88 6.61 1.10
N LEU A 171 -13.77 7.80 1.69
CA LEU A 171 -14.49 8.23 2.88
C LEU A 171 -15.62 9.22 2.56
N GLU A 172 -15.81 9.60 1.29
CA GLU A 172 -16.82 10.58 0.87
C GLU A 172 -18.25 10.17 1.25
N ASN A 173 -18.53 8.87 1.30
CA ASN A 173 -19.85 8.33 1.69
C ASN A 173 -19.98 8.05 3.19
N ALA A 174 -18.90 8.18 3.97
CA ALA A 174 -18.90 7.89 5.41
C ALA A 174 -19.19 9.14 6.27
N ALA A 175 -19.03 10.33 5.71
CA ALA A 175 -19.30 11.61 6.37
C ALA A 175 -20.76 12.10 6.25
N SER A 176 -21.62 11.37 5.52
CA SER A 176 -23.00 11.76 5.20
C SER A 176 -24.08 10.94 5.93
N GLY A 177 -23.69 10.08 6.88
CA GLY A 177 -24.58 9.19 7.63
C GLY A 177 -24.68 9.52 9.11
#